data_AF-A0A7C4CKG7-F1
#
_entry.id   AF-A0A7C4CKG7-F1
#
_cell.length_a   1.000
_cell.length_b   1.000
_cell.length_c   1.000
_cell.angle_alpha   90.00
_cell.angle_beta   90.00
_cell.angle_gamma   90.00
#
_symmetry.space_group_name_H-M   'P 1'
#
loop_
_entity.id
_entity.type
_entity.pdbx_description
1 polymer ?
#
loop_
_entity_poly.entity_id
_entity_poly.type
_entity_poly.pdbx_seq_one_letter_code
_entity_poly.pdbx_strand_id
1 'polypeptide(L)'
;MDPEIDAMIEDALGTIDFDQRMQKYYEIQRKIIELYPSVYVYEHVVLRAYQAEYIDYPAARGEVIPIAEYELDFRWFQVFPERIPK
;
A
#
# COMPACT_ATOMS: atom_id res chain seq x y z
N MET A 1 -20.64 -6.46 -7.94
CA MET A 1 -20.36 -7.32 -6.78
C MET A 1 -20.77 -8.73 -7.17
N ASP A 2 -19.91 -9.70 -6.94
CA ASP A 2 -20.12 -11.12 -7.22
C ASP A 2 -20.44 -11.80 -5.87
N PRO A 3 -21.70 -12.21 -5.62
CA PRO A 3 -22.11 -12.70 -4.31
C PRO A 3 -21.35 -13.96 -3.85
N GLU A 4 -20.86 -14.77 -4.79
CA GLU A 4 -20.09 -15.97 -4.45
C GLU A 4 -18.71 -15.58 -3.95
N ILE A 5 -18.02 -14.69 -4.66
CA ILE A 5 -16.70 -14.18 -4.26
C ILE A 5 -16.82 -13.41 -2.94
N ASP A 6 -17.85 -12.59 -2.77
CA ASP A 6 -18.09 -11.85 -1.53
C ASP A 6 -18.24 -12.81 -0.33
N ALA A 7 -19.02 -13.89 -0.47
CA ALA A 7 -19.16 -14.92 0.57
C ALA A 7 -17.84 -15.65 0.88
N MET A 8 -17.02 -15.93 -0.14
CA MET A 8 -15.70 -16.53 0.06
C MET A 8 -14.75 -15.60 0.83
N ILE A 9 -14.79 -14.29 0.55
CA ILE A 9 -13.98 -13.28 1.26
C ILE A 9 -14.37 -13.23 2.74
N GLU A 10 -15.68 -13.18 3.05
CA GLU A 10 -16.16 -13.18 4.44
C GLU A 10 -15.73 -14.44 5.20
N ASP A 11 -15.84 -15.62 4.58
CA ASP A 11 -15.38 -16.88 5.16
C ASP A 11 -13.85 -16.91 5.40
N ALA A 12 -13.07 -16.36 4.46
CA ALA A 12 -11.62 -16.23 4.63
C ALA A 12 -11.24 -15.28 5.77
N LEU A 13 -11.92 -14.13 5.90
CA LEU A 13 -11.70 -13.16 6.98
C LEU A 13 -12.06 -13.72 8.36
N GLY A 14 -13.09 -14.57 8.45
CA GLY A 14 -13.47 -15.26 9.68
C GLY A 14 -12.55 -16.42 10.10
N THR A 15 -11.57 -16.80 9.26
CA THR A 15 -10.70 -17.95 9.51
C THR A 15 -9.48 -17.57 10.34
N ILE A 16 -9.31 -18.16 11.53
CA ILE A 16 -8.17 -17.87 12.42
C ILE A 16 -6.89 -18.54 11.94
N ASP A 17 -6.98 -19.82 11.56
CA ASP A 17 -5.84 -20.63 11.11
C ASP A 17 -5.17 -20.01 9.88
N PHE A 18 -3.86 -19.83 9.94
CA PHE A 18 -3.12 -19.08 8.93
C PHE A 18 -3.07 -19.82 7.60
N ASP A 19 -2.70 -21.10 7.61
CA ASP A 19 -2.54 -21.90 6.40
C ASP A 19 -3.89 -22.09 5.70
N GLN A 20 -4.94 -22.35 6.48
CA GLN A 20 -6.31 -22.42 5.97
C GLN A 20 -6.75 -21.09 5.34
N ARG A 21 -6.46 -19.95 6.00
CA ARG A 21 -6.80 -18.63 5.45
C ARG A 21 -6.03 -18.32 4.17
N MET A 22 -4.75 -18.67 4.10
CA MET A 22 -3.95 -18.50 2.87
C MET A 22 -4.46 -19.35 1.71
N GLN A 23 -4.86 -20.60 1.97
CA GLN A 23 -5.47 -21.45 0.94
C GLN A 23 -6.78 -20.84 0.43
N LYS A 24 -7.63 -20.31 1.31
CA LYS A 24 -8.85 -19.61 0.90
C LYS A 24 -8.56 -18.39 0.03
N TYR A 25 -7.57 -17.56 0.39
CA TYR A 25 -7.17 -16.42 -0.44
C TYR A 25 -6.65 -16.84 -1.81
N TYR A 26 -5.90 -17.93 -1.90
CA TYR A 26 -5.46 -18.49 -3.19
C TYR A 26 -6.65 -18.81 -4.11
N GLU A 27 -7.66 -19.50 -3.58
CA GLU A 27 -8.86 -19.87 -4.34
C GLU A 27 -9.66 -18.64 -4.82
N ILE A 28 -9.80 -17.63 -3.95
CA ILE A 28 -10.45 -16.36 -4.28
C ILE A 28 -9.68 -15.64 -5.40
N GLN A 29 -8.37 -15.49 -5.26
CA GLN A 29 -7.53 -14.81 -6.25
C GLN A 29 -7.57 -15.54 -7.60
N ARG A 30 -7.59 -16.88 -7.62
CA ARG A 30 -7.75 -17.67 -8.84
C ARG A 30 -9.05 -17.34 -9.57
N LYS A 31 -10.19 -17.32 -8.85
CA LYS A 31 -11.49 -16.93 -9.42
C LYS A 31 -11.49 -15.49 -9.94
N ILE A 32 -10.89 -14.57 -9.20
CA ILE A 32 -10.78 -13.17 -9.62
C ILE A 32 -9.96 -13.06 -10.91
N ILE A 33 -8.84 -13.77 -11.04
CA ILE A 33 -8.02 -13.76 -12.26
C ILE A 33 -8.81 -14.32 -13.46
N GLU A 34 -9.58 -15.38 -13.26
CA GLU A 34 -10.43 -15.98 -14.31
C GLU A 34 -11.54 -15.05 -14.82
N LEU A 35 -12.02 -14.12 -13.99
CA LEU A 35 -12.97 -13.08 -14.41
C LEU A 35 -12.32 -12.00 -15.29
N TYR A 36 -10.99 -11.92 -15.33
CA TYR A 36 -10.23 -10.85 -15.98
C TYR A 36 -10.76 -9.43 -15.69
N PRO A 37 -11.03 -9.05 -14.42
CA PRO A 37 -11.64 -7.76 -14.09
C PRO A 37 -10.68 -6.59 -14.33
N SER A 38 -9.37 -6.86 -14.40
CA SER A 38 -8.31 -5.88 -14.63
C SER A 38 -7.08 -6.57 -15.19
N VAL A 39 -6.23 -5.81 -15.89
CA VAL A 39 -4.93 -6.29 -16.38
C VAL A 39 -3.83 -5.76 -15.47
N TYR A 40 -3.14 -6.66 -14.78
CA TYR A 40 -2.02 -6.33 -13.90
C TYR A 40 -0.74 -6.16 -14.73
N VAL A 41 -0.41 -4.93 -15.10
CA VAL A 41 0.72 -4.63 -16.01
C VAL A 41 1.99 -4.22 -15.28
N TYR A 42 1.86 -3.58 -14.12
CA TYR A 42 2.97 -2.92 -13.45
C TYR A 42 2.71 -2.84 -11.94
N GLU A 43 3.77 -3.07 -11.17
CA GLU A 43 3.77 -2.81 -9.73
C GLU A 43 4.13 -1.35 -9.47
N HIS A 44 3.20 -0.61 -8.87
CA HIS A 44 3.38 0.82 -8.66
C HIS A 44 4.46 1.09 -7.60
N VAL A 45 5.62 1.59 -8.04
CA VAL A 45 6.61 2.16 -7.11
C VAL A 45 6.23 3.59 -6.73
N VAL A 46 6.37 3.88 -5.45
CA VAL A 46 6.07 5.20 -4.90
C VAL A 46 7.21 6.17 -5.21
N LEU A 47 6.91 7.20 -6.00
CA LEU A 47 7.83 8.30 -6.28
C LEU A 47 7.31 9.58 -5.61
N ARG A 48 8.21 10.32 -4.96
CA ARG A 48 7.89 11.58 -4.26
C ARG A 48 8.89 12.66 -4.64
N ALA A 49 8.39 13.77 -5.14
CA ALA A 49 9.16 15.01 -5.25
C ALA A 49 9.03 15.79 -3.94
N TYR A 50 10.12 16.37 -3.45
CA TYR A 50 10.13 17.22 -2.27
C TYR A 50 11.15 18.34 -2.44
N GLN A 51 10.99 19.42 -1.67
CA GLN A 51 11.86 20.59 -1.72
C GLN A 51 13.03 20.41 -0.74
N ALA A 52 14.13 19.83 -1.22
CA ALA A 52 15.28 19.47 -0.38
C ALA A 52 15.97 20.67 0.30
N GLU A 53 15.79 21.89 -0.22
CA GLU A 53 16.37 23.13 0.33
C GLU A 53 15.80 23.45 1.73
N TYR A 54 14.49 23.26 1.92
CA TYR A 54 13.77 23.75 3.09
C TYR A 54 12.86 22.72 3.76
N ILE A 55 12.79 21.49 3.26
CA ILE A 55 12.03 20.39 3.86
C ILE A 55 13.00 19.27 4.24
N ASP A 56 13.04 18.94 5.54
CA ASP A 56 13.62 17.70 6.03
C ASP A 56 12.57 16.60 5.98
N TYR A 57 12.83 15.61 5.13
CA TYR A 57 11.95 14.50 4.83
C TYR A 57 12.65 13.18 5.25
N PRO A 58 12.19 12.52 6.33
CA PRO A 58 12.86 11.33 6.87
C PRO A 58 13.10 10.21 5.85
N ALA A 59 12.11 9.92 5.00
CA ALA A 59 12.26 8.84 4.02
C ALA A 59 13.30 9.16 2.94
N ALA A 60 13.53 10.45 2.62
CA ALA A 60 14.62 10.85 1.73
C ALA A 60 16.00 10.64 2.36
N ARG A 61 16.09 10.56 3.69
CA ARG A 61 17.32 10.16 4.42
C ARG A 61 17.48 8.64 4.55
N GLY A 62 16.50 7.86 4.09
CA GLY A 62 16.46 6.40 4.25
C GLY A 62 15.80 5.93 5.56
N GLU A 63 15.23 6.84 6.36
CA GLU A 63 14.43 6.50 7.54
C GLU A 63 13.00 6.16 7.08
N VAL A 64 12.82 4.95 6.58
CA VAL A 64 11.56 4.49 5.98
C VAL A 64 10.81 3.54 6.93
N ILE A 65 9.52 3.80 7.11
CA ILE A 65 8.58 2.86 7.75
C ILE A 65 8.06 1.93 6.64
N PRO A 66 8.18 0.60 6.76
CA PRO A 66 7.80 -0.36 5.71
C PRO A 66 6.28 -0.58 5.66
N ILE A 67 5.50 0.50 5.71
CA ILE A 67 4.06 0.51 5.55
C ILE A 67 3.77 1.55 4.47
N ALA A 68 3.00 1.16 3.46
CA ALA A 68 2.70 2.05 2.34
C ALA A 68 2.14 3.39 2.85
N GLU A 69 2.61 4.48 2.26
CA GLU A 69 2.18 5.86 2.52
C GLU A 69 2.58 6.43 3.89
N TYR A 70 3.15 5.64 4.81
CA TYR A 70 3.68 6.19 6.07
C TYR A 70 4.88 7.11 5.86
N GLU A 71 5.54 7.06 4.69
CA GLU A 71 6.53 8.06 4.31
C GLU A 71 5.93 9.47 4.23
N LEU A 72 4.61 9.62 4.07
CA LEU A 72 3.91 10.90 4.06
C LEU A 72 3.32 11.29 5.42
N ASP A 73 3.73 10.65 6.51
CA ASP A 73 3.35 11.09 7.85
C ASP A 73 4.04 12.42 8.17
N PHE A 74 3.37 13.51 7.82
CA PHE A 74 3.86 14.88 7.89
C PHE A 74 4.27 15.33 9.30
N ARG A 75 3.88 14.59 10.35
CA ARG A 75 4.31 14.86 11.72
C ARG A 75 5.82 14.75 11.90
N TRP A 76 6.49 13.97 11.04
CA TRP A 76 7.94 13.76 11.08
C TRP A 76 8.71 14.70 10.15
N PHE A 77 8.02 15.54 9.39
CA PHE A 77 8.65 16.48 8.48
C PHE A 77 9.02 17.74 9.24
N GLN A 78 10.20 18.29 8.97
CA GLN A 78 10.56 19.63 9.42
C GLN A 78 10.59 20.56 8.23
N VAL A 79 10.06 21.76 8.42
CA VAL A 79 10.04 22.81 7.41
C VAL A 79 10.86 23.97 7.95
N PHE A 80 11.75 24.51 7.11
CA PHE A 80 12.68 25.60 7.43
C PHE A 80 12.34 26.82 6.56
N PRO A 81 11.33 27.63 6.94
CA PRO A 81 10.86 28.75 6.11
C PRO A 81 11.95 29.74 5.69
N GLU A 82 12.98 29.89 6.53
CA GLU A 82 14.13 30.75 6.27
C GLU A 82 15.00 30.31 5.08
N ARG A 83 14.85 29.06 4.62
CA ARG A 83 15.59 28.49 3.48
C ARG A 83 14.77 28.47 2.17
N ILE A 84 13.55 29.01 2.19
CA ILE A 84 12.71 29.04 0.99
C ILE A 84 13.38 29.93 -0.08
N PRO A 85 13.62 29.43 -1.31
CA PRO A 85 14.18 30.22 -2.40
C PRO A 85 13.30 31.44 -2.72
N LYS A 86 13.93 32.60 -2.95
CA LYS A 86 13.24 33.84 -3.33
C LYS A 86 12.95 33.93 -4.81
#